data_AF-A0A1S9DYC4-F1
#
_entry.id   AF-A0A1S9DYC4-F1
#
_cell.length_a   1.000
_cell.length_b   1.000
_cell.length_c   1.000
_cell.angle_alpha   90.00
_cell.angle_beta   90.00
_cell.angle_gamma   90.00
#
_symmetry.space_group_name_H-M   'P 1'
#
loop_
_entity.id
_entity.type
_entity.pdbx_description
1 polymer ?
#
loop_
_entity_poly.entity_id
_entity_poly.type
_entity_poly.pdbx_seq_one_letter_code
_entity_poly.pdbx_strand_id
1 'polypeptide(L)' 'MGRYTREEIDFWREKFREINTNGDRYIEPYELIAAAKEQGFEMSDDEAKEWIEELDGNHDGKVSFSEFLTAFGELKSKQ' A
#
# COMPACT_ATOMS: atom_id res chain seq x y z
N MET A 1 -22.58 -4.39 -1.35
CA MET A 1 -21.58 -5.35 -1.87
C MET A 1 -20.90 -4.66 -3.04
N GLY A 2 -19.58 -4.49 -2.98
CA GLY A 2 -18.78 -3.65 -3.88
C GLY A 2 -18.34 -2.36 -3.20
N ARG A 3 -17.25 -2.39 -2.43
CA ARG A 3 -16.67 -1.18 -1.79
C ARG A 3 -15.81 -0.36 -2.76
N TYR A 4 -15.52 -0.88 -3.97
CA TYR A 4 -14.71 -0.21 -4.99
C TYR A 4 -15.30 -0.49 -6.37
N THR A 5 -15.30 0.50 -7.25
CA THR A 5 -15.60 0.27 -8.67
C THR A 5 -14.45 -0.44 -9.36
N ARG A 6 -14.70 -1.01 -10.54
CA ARG A 6 -13.64 -1.65 -11.34
C ARG A 6 -12.52 -0.67 -11.67
N GLU A 7 -12.86 0.59 -11.94
CA GLU A 7 -11.93 1.67 -12.21
C GLU A 7 -11.06 2.01 -10.98
N GLU A 8 -11.65 2.07 -9.78
CA GLU A 8 -10.90 2.30 -8.55
C GLU A 8 -9.95 1.13 -8.25
N ILE A 9 -10.39 -0.12 -8.46
CA ILE A 9 -9.54 -1.30 -8.29
C ILE A 9 -8.37 -1.26 -9.27
N ASP A 10 -8.62 -0.92 -10.54
CA ASP A 10 -7.57 -0.88 -11.56
C ASP A 10 -6.57 0.25 -11.29
N PHE A 11 -7.03 1.43 -10.85
CA PHE A 11 -6.15 2.54 -10.43
C PHE A 11 -5.25 2.14 -9.26
N TRP A 12 -5.82 1.57 -8.20
CA TRP A 12 -5.04 1.13 -7.05
C TRP A 12 -4.14 -0.05 -7.37
N ARG A 13 -4.52 -0.92 -8.30
CA ARG A 13 -3.69 -2.01 -8.78
C ARG A 13 -2.46 -1.49 -9.52
N GLU A 14 -2.61 -0.46 -10.34
CA GLU A 14 -1.48 0.18 -11.01
C GLU A 14 -0.53 0.80 -9.98
N LYS A 15 -1.06 1.55 -9.00
CA LYS A 15 -0.26 2.13 -7.92
C LYS A 15 0.45 1.07 -7.06
N PHE A 16 -0.25 -0.01 -6.72
CA PHE A 16 0.33 -1.12 -5.98
C PHE A 16 1.48 -1.76 -6.77
N ARG A 17 1.34 -1.87 -8.09
CA ARG A 17 2.37 -2.42 -8.98
C ARG A 17 3.56 -1.49 -9.17
N GLU A 18 3.37 -0.18 -9.11
CA GLU A 18 4.47 0.79 -9.11
C GLU A 18 5.35 0.65 -7.86
N ILE A 19 4.76 0.28 -6.72
CA ILE A 19 5.48 0.11 -5.45
C ILE A 19 6.07 -1.31 -5.32
N ASN A 20 5.30 -2.34 -5.63
CA ASN A 20 5.73 -3.73 -5.58
C ASN A 20 6.68 -4.04 -6.75
N THR A 21 7.97 -3.90 -6.49
CA THR A 21 9.03 -4.10 -7.48
C THR A 21 9.50 -5.56 -7.52
N ASN A 22 9.29 -6.32 -6.43
CA ASN A 22 9.65 -7.73 -6.31
C ASN A 22 8.65 -8.68 -7.01
N GLY A 23 7.45 -8.21 -7.36
CA GLY A 23 6.39 -9.00 -7.99
C GLY A 23 5.67 -9.99 -7.07
N ASP A 24 5.89 -9.95 -5.75
CA ASP A 24 5.45 -10.98 -4.80
C ASP A 24 3.99 -10.83 -4.33
N ARG A 25 3.28 -9.79 -4.81
CA ARG A 25 1.89 -9.42 -4.47
C ARG A 25 1.70 -8.82 -3.07
N TYR A 26 2.77 -8.50 -2.36
CA TYR A 26 2.77 -7.85 -1.06
C TYR A 26 3.67 -6.62 -1.08
N ILE A 27 3.29 -5.53 -0.42
CA ILE A 27 4.22 -4.41 -0.25
C ILE A 27 4.98 -4.64 1.05
N GLU A 28 6.30 -4.73 0.94
CA GLU A 28 7.19 -4.77 2.09
C GLU A 28 7.73 -3.36 2.43
N PRO A 29 8.14 -3.09 3.68
CA PRO A 29 8.63 -1.77 4.08
C PRO A 29 9.75 -1.25 3.18
N TYR A 30 10.67 -2.14 2.76
CA TYR A 30 11.78 -1.75 1.90
C TYR A 30 11.34 -1.35 0.47
N GLU A 31 10.23 -1.90 -0.02
CA GLU A 31 9.66 -1.55 -1.33
C GLU A 31 8.99 -0.19 -1.28
N LEU A 32 8.31 0.12 -0.17
CA LEU A 32 7.74 1.44 0.09
C LEU A 32 8.84 2.52 0.08
N ILE A 33 9.98 2.25 0.73
CA ILE A 33 11.14 3.15 0.76
C ILE A 33 11.75 3.30 -0.63
N ALA A 34 11.91 2.20 -1.37
CA ALA A 34 12.42 2.23 -2.72
C ALA A 34 11.53 3.08 -3.65
N ALA A 35 10.22 2.86 -3.59
CA ALA A 35 9.24 3.62 -4.36
C ALA A 35 9.22 5.11 -3.97
N ALA A 36 9.26 5.43 -2.66
CA ALA A 36 9.36 6.81 -2.18
C ALA A 36 10.60 7.50 -2.75
N LYS A 37 11.75 6.80 -2.73
CA LYS A 37 13.01 7.29 -3.28
C LYS A 37 12.97 7.50 -4.79
N GLU A 38 12.33 6.61 -5.54
CA GLU A 38 12.12 6.77 -6.98
C GLU A 38 11.24 7.98 -7.32
N GLN A 39 10.28 8.31 -6.45
CA GLN A 39 9.45 9.51 -6.57
C GLN A 39 10.14 10.80 -6.06
N GLY A 40 11.36 10.70 -5.55
CA GLY A 40 12.14 11.83 -5.02
C GLY A 40 11.84 12.19 -3.57
N PHE A 41 11.15 11.32 -2.83
CA PHE A 41 10.93 11.46 -1.38
C PHE A 41 11.94 10.60 -0.61
N GLU A 42 12.37 11.09 0.55
CA GLU A 42 13.15 10.29 1.50
C GLU A 42 12.19 9.74 2.55
N MET A 43 12.21 8.42 2.75
CA MET A 43 11.46 7.71 3.76
C MET A 43 12.42 6.82 4.53
N SER A 44 12.35 6.87 5.86
CA SER A 44 13.17 6.05 6.75
C SER A 44 12.56 4.66 6.98
N ASP A 45 13.39 3.72 7.42
CA ASP A 45 12.95 2.36 7.78
C ASP A 45 11.85 2.38 8.85
N ASP A 46 11.93 3.31 9.80
CA ASP A 46 10.95 3.43 10.89
C ASP A 46 9.62 3.99 10.37
N GLU A 47 9.64 5.03 9.53
CA GLU A 47 8.43 5.57 8.90
C GLU A 47 7.74 4.53 8.01
N ALA A 48 8.52 3.78 7.21
CA ALA A 48 7.97 2.74 6.36
C ALA A 48 7.35 1.61 7.19
N LYS A 49 7.96 1.23 8.31
CA LYS A 49 7.38 0.24 9.23
C LYS A 49 6.11 0.75 9.88
N GLU A 50 6.07 2.00 10.35
CA GLU A 50 4.86 2.60 10.91
C GLU A 50 3.72 2.59 9.89
N TRP A 51 3.99 3.00 8.65
CA TRP A 51 3.02 2.93 7.56
C TRP A 51 2.55 1.50 7.29
N ILE A 52 3.46 0.54 7.24
CA ILE A 52 3.11 -0.87 7.03
C ILE A 52 2.26 -1.37 8.20
N GLU A 53 2.65 -1.12 9.45
CA GLU A 53 1.89 -1.54 10.64
C GLU A 53 0.49 -0.92 10.71
N GLU A 54 0.31 0.32 10.25
CA GLU A 54 -1.01 0.96 10.18
C GLU A 54 -1.92 0.32 9.12
N LEU A 55 -1.35 -0.18 8.03
CA LEU A 55 -2.07 -0.80 6.91
C LEU A 55 -2.24 -2.32 7.08
N ASP A 56 -1.31 -2.95 7.79
CA ASP A 56 -1.21 -4.39 8.03
C ASP A 56 -2.19 -4.82 9.14
N GLY A 57 -3.44 -5.01 8.74
CA GLY A 57 -4.49 -5.49 9.63
C GLY A 57 -4.35 -6.96 10.04
N ASN A 58 -3.47 -7.74 9.40
CA ASN A 58 -3.27 -9.15 9.71
C ASN A 58 -1.98 -9.41 10.53
N HIS A 59 -1.11 -8.38 10.64
CA HIS A 59 0.18 -8.39 11.33
C HIS A 59 1.19 -9.42 10.78
N ASP A 60 1.19 -9.65 9.47
CA ASP A 60 2.16 -10.50 8.77
C ASP A 60 3.46 -9.76 8.37
N GLY A 61 3.53 -8.46 8.63
CA GLY A 61 4.67 -7.59 8.34
C GLY A 61 4.72 -7.11 6.89
N LYS A 62 3.67 -7.36 6.11
CA LYS A 62 3.52 -6.94 4.72
C LYS A 62 2.09 -6.45 4.48
N VAL A 63 1.91 -5.69 3.39
CA VAL A 63 0.59 -5.20 3.01
C VAL A 63 0.14 -5.91 1.74
N SER A 64 -0.90 -6.74 1.85
CA SER A 64 -1.56 -7.33 0.67
C SER A 64 -2.37 -6.29 -0.09
N PHE A 65 -2.62 -6.55 -1.38
CA PHE A 65 -3.50 -5.70 -2.18
C PHE A 65 -4.89 -5.50 -1.56
N SER A 66 -5.40 -6.51 -0.84
CA SER A 66 -6.66 -6.42 -0.10
C SER A 66 -6.59 -5.46 1.09
N GLU A 67 -5.52 -5.48 1.87
CA GLU A 67 -5.30 -4.58 3.01
C GLU A 67 -5.09 -3.16 2.53
N PHE A 68 -4.27 -2.98 1.50
CA PHE A 68 -4.07 -1.71 0.83
C PHE A 68 -5.40 -1.10 0.41
N LEU A 69 -6.21 -1.81 -0.38
CA LEU A 69 -7.52 -1.32 -0.78
C LEU A 69 -8.39 -0.97 0.43
N THR A 70 -8.44 -1.85 1.44
CA THR A 70 -9.26 -1.66 2.64
C THR A 70 -8.87 -0.37 3.36
N ALA A 71 -7.59 -0.14 3.62
CA ALA A 71 -7.12 1.06 4.27
C ALA A 71 -7.37 2.34 3.45
N PHE A 72 -7.08 2.33 2.15
CA PHE A 72 -7.32 3.48 1.27
C PHE A 72 -8.82 3.75 1.02
N GLY A 73 -9.68 2.74 1.14
CA GLY A 73 -11.13 2.91 1.05
C GLY A 73 -11.80 3.36 2.34
N GLU A 74 -11.28 2.96 3.51
CA GLU A 74 -11.73 3.53 4.78
C GLU A 74 -11.43 5.02 4.88
N LEU A 75 -10.36 5.49 4.23
CA LEU A 75 -10.03 6.92 4.11
C LEU A 75 -11.16 7.74 3.45
N LYS A 76 -11.97 7.14 2.56
CA LYS A 76 -13.14 7.81 1.96
C LYS A 76 -14.35 7.92 2.90
N SER A 77 -14.37 7.22 4.04
CA SER A 77 -15.48 7.25 4.99
C SER A 77 -15.33 8.32 6.08
N LYS A 78 -14.21 9.07 6.12
CA LYS A 78 -13.93 10.09 7.15
C LYS A 78 -13.88 11.54 6.62
N GLN A 79 -14.48 11.84 5.48
CA GLN A 79 -14.74 13.23 5.06
C GLN A 79 -16.16 13.68 5.38
#